data_AF-A0AAV1WLP9-F1
#
_entry.id   AF-A0AAV1WLP9-F1
#
_cell.length_a   1.000
_cell.length_b   1.000
_cell.length_c   1.000
_cell.angle_alpha   90.00
_cell.angle_beta   90.00
_cell.angle_gamma   90.00
#
_symmetry.space_group_name_H-M   'P 1'
#
loop_
_entity.id
_entity.type
_entity.pdbx_description
1 polymer ?
#
loop_
_entity_poly.entity_id
_entity_poly.type
_entity_poly.pdbx_seq_one_letter_code
_entity_poly.pdbx_strand_id
1 'polypeptide(L)'
;MEDGEISISAYDTAWTALVKNVEDGNSPQFPSCLQWIANNQLDDGSWGDNEIFTAHDRILNTLACVIALTTWNMHPEKCEKVPNVYPVDLFEHIWVVDRLERLGISRYFKKEIKECMDYVARYWTEKGICWARNSEVQDIDDTAMGFRLLRLHGHNVSPNVFKHFEKNGEFVCFAGQSTQAVTGMYNLYRASQVLFPGETILEDASHFSAKYLTEKRSVNQLLDKWIITKDLPGEVGYALDVPWYGSFPRLETRFFIEQYGGQNDVWIGKTLYRMSNVNNDIYPELAKLDYNNCQKVHQEEWENIQRWYLETGLGKFGLSKEKLLFSYYVAAANIFEAERSLERVAWAKTAALIETLTSYLKDEEIRTAFVDSFNHCITTTDYSTKQLNKNKSEEELLGILLTVLDYLGFEMFRSRGQEISHYLNQIWQSWLSSWQNEGSSSEREAELLVQVINLMGGSWSEELHLNPQFQTLMQVTNKIFHGLRNYQSSKAHDSGRANPSTAGMTMPEIESEMQELVQLVVQNSSNGIDSNIRNSFFMVARSSYYAAYFQPETIISHIDKVLFQKVM
;
A
#
# COMPACT_ATOMS: atom_id res chain seq x y z
N MET A 1 68.70 12.08 1.41
CA MET A 1 67.68 11.17 1.96
C MET A 1 66.47 12.04 2.14
N GLU A 2 65.42 11.78 1.38
CA GLU A 2 64.14 12.43 1.58
C GLU A 2 63.42 11.65 2.68
N ASP A 3 62.76 12.34 3.60
CA ASP A 3 62.23 11.78 4.85
C ASP A 3 60.93 10.96 4.67
N GLY A 4 60.69 10.44 3.46
CA GLY A 4 59.50 9.68 3.07
C GLY A 4 58.37 10.55 2.51
N GLU A 5 57.60 9.98 1.58
CA GLU A 5 56.40 10.60 1.01
C GLU A 5 55.15 9.90 1.58
N ILE A 6 54.31 10.65 2.29
CA ILE A 6 53.08 10.17 2.93
C ILE A 6 51.97 11.23 2.79
N SER A 7 50.72 10.79 2.71
CA SER A 7 49.56 11.69 2.68
C SER A 7 49.41 12.48 3.99
N ILE A 8 48.74 13.64 3.90
CA ILE A 8 48.59 14.55 5.03
C ILE A 8 47.44 14.09 5.94
N SER A 9 47.70 14.00 7.24
CA SER A 9 46.68 13.76 8.27
C SER A 9 45.97 15.07 8.63
N ALA A 10 44.66 15.16 8.37
CA ALA A 10 43.87 16.33 8.74
C ALA A 10 43.78 16.51 10.27
N TYR A 11 43.70 15.40 11.02
CA TYR A 11 43.71 15.39 12.48
C TYR A 11 45.01 15.98 13.07
N ASP A 12 46.17 15.49 12.66
CA ASP A 12 47.45 15.97 13.20
C ASP A 12 47.77 17.40 12.75
N THR A 13 47.36 17.75 11.53
CA THR A 13 47.45 19.12 11.02
C THR A 13 46.59 20.08 11.85
N ALA A 14 45.39 19.66 12.26
CA ALA A 14 44.52 20.43 13.14
C ALA A 14 45.11 20.60 14.56
N TRP A 15 45.73 19.58 15.13
CA TRP A 15 46.42 19.71 16.41
C TRP A 15 47.64 20.62 16.33
N THR A 16 48.41 20.53 15.25
CA THR A 16 49.54 21.42 15.00
C THR A 16 49.08 22.87 14.86
N ALA A 17 47.93 23.09 14.21
CA ALA A 17 47.32 24.40 14.07
C ALA A 17 46.91 25.04 15.41
N LEU A 18 46.68 24.27 16.47
CA LEU A 18 46.32 24.77 17.80
C LEU A 18 47.52 25.27 18.61
N VAL A 19 48.76 25.03 18.16
CA VAL A 19 49.96 25.50 18.85
C VAL A 19 49.99 27.02 18.83
N LYS A 20 49.96 27.63 20.01
CA LYS A 20 50.02 29.08 20.18
C LYS A 20 51.42 29.59 19.86
N ASN A 21 51.49 30.76 19.24
CA ASN A 21 52.73 31.46 18.97
C ASN A 21 53.49 31.70 20.28
N VAL A 22 54.77 31.32 20.32
CA VAL A 22 55.59 31.36 21.55
C VAL A 22 55.89 32.80 21.99
N GLU A 23 55.77 33.78 21.08
CA GLU A 23 56.07 35.19 21.37
C GLU A 23 54.83 35.98 21.83
N ASP A 24 53.69 35.85 21.14
CA ASP A 24 52.49 36.66 21.42
C ASP A 24 51.35 35.90 22.13
N GLY A 25 51.37 34.55 22.12
CA GLY A 25 50.36 33.66 22.70
C GLY A 25 48.94 33.78 22.12
N ASN A 26 48.73 34.67 21.16
CA ASN A 26 47.43 35.09 20.65
C ASN A 26 47.25 34.83 19.15
N SER A 27 48.28 34.34 18.47
CA SER A 27 48.24 33.86 17.09
C SER A 27 48.68 32.40 16.98
N PRO A 28 48.31 31.66 15.90
CA PRO A 28 48.82 30.31 15.67
C PRO A 28 50.30 30.34 15.30
N GLN A 29 51.10 29.46 15.90
CA GLN A 29 52.52 29.29 15.57
C GLN A 29 52.72 28.81 14.13
N PHE A 30 51.76 28.04 13.61
CA PHE A 30 51.80 27.43 12.27
C PHE A 30 50.54 27.81 11.46
N PRO A 31 50.44 29.06 10.98
CA PRO A 31 49.24 29.53 10.26
C PRO A 31 48.97 28.76 8.96
N SER A 32 50.00 28.18 8.34
CA SER A 32 49.86 27.35 7.14
C SER A 32 49.00 26.10 7.38
N CYS A 33 48.96 25.56 8.60
CA CYS A 33 48.11 24.43 8.94
C CYS A 33 46.62 24.80 8.87
N LEU A 34 46.23 25.99 9.37
CA LEU A 34 44.84 26.48 9.26
C LEU A 34 44.43 26.74 7.81
N GLN A 35 45.35 27.28 7.00
CA GLN A 35 45.12 27.47 5.58
C GLN A 35 44.92 26.15 4.84
N TRP A 36 45.71 25.13 5.18
CA TRP A 36 45.53 23.79 4.61
C TRP A 36 44.16 23.22 5.00
N ILE A 37 43.76 23.30 6.27
CA ILE A 37 42.45 22.82 6.73
C ILE A 37 41.31 23.50 5.94
N ALA A 38 41.33 24.82 5.80
CA ALA A 38 40.29 25.57 5.08
C ALA A 38 40.16 25.16 3.60
N ASN A 39 41.28 24.78 2.97
CA ASN A 39 41.35 24.43 1.55
C ASN A 39 41.06 22.95 1.24
N ASN A 40 41.05 22.08 2.25
CA ASN A 40 40.94 20.62 2.06
C ASN A 40 39.69 20.02 2.74
N GLN A 41 38.66 20.83 2.98
CA GLN A 41 37.33 20.32 3.33
C GLN A 41 36.73 19.60 2.11
N LEU A 42 36.18 18.41 2.31
CA LEU A 42 35.49 17.65 1.27
C LEU A 42 34.11 18.25 0.98
N ASP A 43 33.52 17.88 -0.17
CA ASP A 43 32.23 18.40 -0.63
C ASP A 43 31.06 18.09 0.34
N ASP A 44 31.20 17.03 1.15
CA ASP A 44 30.24 16.62 2.18
C ASP A 44 30.40 17.38 3.52
N GLY A 45 31.34 18.33 3.58
CA GLY A 45 31.65 19.13 4.77
C GLY A 45 32.62 18.45 5.75
N SER A 46 33.06 17.22 5.49
CA SER A 46 34.01 16.50 6.34
C SER A 46 35.47 16.73 5.94
N TRP A 47 36.39 16.27 6.79
CA TRP A 47 37.81 16.06 6.48
C TRP A 47 38.16 14.58 6.66
N GLY A 48 39.09 14.08 5.86
CA GLY A 48 39.55 12.69 5.88
C GLY A 48 40.02 12.21 4.51
N ASP A 49 40.15 10.91 4.33
CA ASP A 49 40.54 10.33 3.05
C ASP A 49 39.47 10.57 1.97
N ASN A 50 39.89 11.00 0.78
CA ASN A 50 39.01 11.37 -0.33
C ASN A 50 38.56 10.17 -1.19
N GLU A 51 39.28 9.05 -1.15
CA GLU A 51 38.99 7.85 -1.91
C GLU A 51 38.26 6.79 -1.06
N ILE A 52 38.56 6.73 0.24
CA ILE A 52 38.02 5.73 1.17
C ILE A 52 37.22 6.39 2.28
N PHE A 53 35.91 6.12 2.32
CA PHE A 53 35.05 6.59 3.40
C PHE A 53 35.07 5.63 4.60
N THR A 54 35.48 6.13 5.78
CA THR A 54 35.19 5.47 7.06
C THR A 54 34.62 6.45 8.08
N ALA A 55 33.54 6.07 8.77
CA ALA A 55 32.88 6.97 9.71
C ALA A 55 33.80 7.42 10.86
N HIS A 56 34.68 6.52 11.33
CA HIS A 56 35.64 6.84 12.39
C HIS A 56 36.65 7.91 11.94
N ASP A 57 37.25 7.72 10.76
CA ASP A 57 38.17 8.69 10.15
C ASP A 57 37.49 10.04 9.94
N ARG A 58 36.31 10.07 9.31
CA ARG A 58 35.61 11.32 9.01
C ARG A 58 35.23 12.09 10.26
N ILE A 59 34.67 11.43 11.28
CA ILE A 59 34.26 12.11 12.52
C ILE A 59 35.48 12.68 13.26
N LEU A 60 36.57 11.90 13.37
CA LEU A 60 37.75 12.28 14.13
C LEU A 60 38.49 13.46 13.47
N ASN A 61 38.73 13.39 12.15
CA ASN A 61 39.36 14.46 11.40
C ASN A 61 38.49 15.73 11.35
N THR A 62 37.18 15.58 11.09
CA THR A 62 36.26 16.72 10.97
C THR A 62 36.14 17.47 12.29
N LEU A 63 35.99 16.75 13.42
CA LEU A 63 35.89 17.39 14.73
C LEU A 63 37.19 18.13 15.09
N ALA A 64 38.35 17.55 14.81
CA ALA A 64 39.64 18.20 15.05
C ALA A 64 39.79 19.49 14.21
N CYS A 65 39.44 19.44 12.93
CA CYS A 65 39.50 20.59 12.03
C CYS A 65 38.54 21.72 12.44
N VAL A 66 37.31 21.37 12.84
CA VAL A 66 36.34 22.35 13.37
C VAL A 66 36.86 23.00 14.65
N ILE A 67 37.43 22.23 15.58
CA ILE A 67 38.04 22.78 16.81
C ILE A 67 39.18 23.75 16.47
N ALA A 68 40.06 23.39 15.54
CA ALA A 68 41.18 24.25 15.15
C ALA A 68 40.72 25.58 14.54
N LEU A 69 39.80 25.53 13.57
CA LEU A 69 39.26 26.73 12.91
C LEU A 69 38.48 27.63 13.88
N THR A 70 37.65 27.04 14.74
CA THR A 70 36.88 27.79 15.75
C THR A 70 37.75 28.42 16.84
N THR A 71 38.80 27.74 17.28
CA THR A 71 39.72 28.27 18.31
C THR A 71 40.38 29.57 17.87
N TRP A 72 40.70 29.70 16.58
CA TRP A 72 41.35 30.88 16.00
C TRP A 72 40.36 31.85 15.34
N ASN A 73 39.06 31.57 15.39
CA ASN A 73 38.02 32.36 14.72
C ASN A 73 38.31 32.58 13.22
N MET A 74 38.81 31.54 12.55
CA MET A 74 39.18 31.55 11.12
C MET A 74 38.21 30.69 10.30
N HIS A 75 37.81 31.19 9.13
CA HIS A 75 36.93 30.49 8.19
C HIS A 75 35.64 29.94 8.83
N PRO A 76 34.85 30.76 9.54
CA PRO A 76 33.63 30.31 10.21
C PRO A 76 32.67 29.59 9.27
N GLU A 77 32.62 29.98 7.99
CA GLU A 77 31.82 29.36 6.93
C GLU A 77 32.15 27.88 6.67
N LYS A 78 33.39 27.47 6.94
CA LYS A 78 33.86 26.09 6.78
C LYS A 78 33.44 25.21 7.96
N CYS A 79 33.13 25.81 9.11
CA CYS A 79 32.63 25.11 10.29
C CYS A 79 31.10 24.99 10.32
N GLU A 80 30.39 25.47 9.30
CA GLU A 80 28.93 25.68 9.38
C GLU A 80 28.06 24.42 9.25
N LYS A 81 28.51 23.31 8.65
CA LYS A 81 27.55 22.25 8.27
C LYS A 81 28.07 20.82 8.41
N VAL A 82 27.77 20.21 9.56
CA VAL A 82 27.66 18.75 9.70
C VAL A 82 26.27 18.42 10.27
N PRO A 83 25.56 17.38 9.78
CA PRO A 83 24.26 17.01 10.33
C PRO A 83 24.43 16.43 11.73
N ASN A 84 23.34 16.40 12.51
CA ASN A 84 23.38 15.82 13.86
C ASN A 84 23.48 14.28 13.86
N VAL A 85 23.26 13.64 12.70
CA VAL A 85 23.34 12.20 12.44
C VAL A 85 23.75 11.96 10.98
N TYR A 86 24.66 11.01 10.72
CA TYR A 86 25.11 10.62 9.38
C TYR A 86 25.76 9.21 9.38
N PRO A 87 25.58 8.39 8.32
CA PRO A 87 24.61 8.58 7.24
C PRO A 87 23.17 8.36 7.73
N VAL A 88 22.19 8.63 6.87
CA VAL A 88 20.75 8.35 7.07
C VAL A 88 20.16 7.65 5.84
N ASP A 89 21.00 6.84 5.19
CA ASP A 89 20.72 6.24 3.89
C ASP A 89 19.55 5.27 3.94
N LEU A 90 19.51 4.33 4.90
CA LEU A 90 18.40 3.37 4.99
C LEU A 90 17.08 4.07 5.32
N PHE A 91 17.12 5.00 6.28
CA PHE A 91 15.98 5.82 6.65
C PHE A 91 15.42 6.60 5.45
N GLU A 92 16.26 7.29 4.69
CA GLU A 92 15.82 8.10 3.55
C GLU A 92 15.15 7.25 2.47
N HIS A 93 15.77 6.12 2.05
CA HIS A 93 15.20 5.25 1.03
C HIS A 93 13.83 4.69 1.44
N ILE A 94 13.71 4.24 2.69
CA ILE A 94 12.48 3.65 3.23
C ILE A 94 11.36 4.71 3.30
N TRP A 95 11.66 5.88 3.84
CA TRP A 95 10.64 6.92 3.99
C TRP A 95 10.23 7.55 2.67
N VAL A 96 11.14 7.73 1.71
CA VAL A 96 10.79 8.20 0.35
C VAL A 96 9.76 7.26 -0.28
N VAL A 97 10.02 5.94 -0.25
CA VAL A 97 9.08 4.96 -0.81
C VAL A 97 7.73 5.01 -0.10
N ASP A 98 7.72 5.02 1.24
CA ASP A 98 6.47 5.11 2.01
C ASP A 98 5.65 6.37 1.65
N ARG A 99 6.30 7.54 1.50
CA ARG A 99 5.60 8.78 1.12
C ARG A 99 5.03 8.70 -0.28
N LEU A 100 5.80 8.21 -1.26
CA LEU A 100 5.33 8.09 -2.65
C LEU A 100 4.13 7.12 -2.76
N GLU A 101 4.15 6.02 -2.01
CA GLU A 101 3.05 5.05 -1.99
C GLU A 101 1.79 5.61 -1.33
N ARG A 102 1.91 6.18 -0.13
CA ARG A 102 0.77 6.73 0.60
C ARG A 102 0.18 7.98 -0.06
N LEU A 103 1.00 8.76 -0.77
CA LEU A 103 0.52 9.86 -1.62
C LEU A 103 -0.09 9.38 -2.95
N GLY A 104 -0.05 8.07 -3.22
CA GLY A 104 -0.73 7.47 -4.36
C GLY A 104 -0.08 7.77 -5.72
N ILE A 105 1.19 8.18 -5.73
CA ILE A 105 1.96 8.58 -6.92
C ILE A 105 3.12 7.63 -7.24
N SER A 106 3.31 6.58 -6.45
CA SER A 106 4.38 5.57 -6.61
C SER A 106 4.42 4.92 -8.01
N ARG A 107 3.29 4.82 -8.71
CA ARG A 107 3.23 4.22 -10.06
C ARG A 107 4.08 4.94 -11.11
N TYR A 108 4.42 6.20 -10.88
CA TYR A 108 5.33 6.97 -11.74
C TYR A 108 6.81 6.69 -11.47
N PHE A 109 7.13 6.04 -10.35
CA PHE A 109 8.49 5.85 -9.84
C PHE A 109 8.83 4.37 -9.63
N LYS A 110 8.22 3.46 -10.40
CA LYS A 110 8.37 2.00 -10.20
C LYS A 110 9.84 1.56 -10.25
N LYS A 111 10.64 2.16 -11.13
CA LYS A 111 12.06 1.82 -11.28
C LYS A 111 12.86 2.31 -10.08
N GLU A 112 12.66 3.56 -9.69
CA GLU A 112 13.36 4.23 -8.59
C GLU A 112 13.01 3.57 -7.24
N ILE A 113 11.74 3.23 -7.04
CA ILE A 113 11.29 2.48 -5.85
C ILE A 113 11.96 1.11 -5.80
N LYS A 114 12.04 0.39 -6.92
CA LYS A 114 12.74 -0.90 -6.97
C LYS A 114 14.21 -0.74 -6.60
N GLU A 115 14.90 0.26 -7.14
CA GLU A 115 16.30 0.56 -6.80
C GLU A 115 16.47 0.86 -5.31
N CYS A 116 15.54 1.61 -4.71
CA CYS A 116 15.53 1.88 -3.28
C CYS A 116 15.34 0.61 -2.44
N MET A 117 14.38 -0.25 -2.81
CA MET A 117 14.12 -1.48 -2.07
C MET A 117 15.24 -2.51 -2.24
N ASP A 118 15.85 -2.60 -3.43
CA ASP A 118 17.05 -3.40 -3.67
C ASP A 118 18.23 -2.91 -2.80
N TYR A 119 18.37 -1.60 -2.59
CA TYR A 119 19.38 -1.03 -1.70
C TYR A 119 19.13 -1.41 -0.24
N VAL A 120 17.90 -1.20 0.25
CA VAL A 120 17.52 -1.56 1.63
C VAL A 120 17.70 -3.05 1.88
N ALA A 121 17.29 -3.90 0.93
CA ALA A 121 17.43 -5.36 1.00
C ALA A 121 18.89 -5.80 1.14
N ARG A 122 19.82 -5.08 0.49
CA ARG A 122 21.27 -5.38 0.55
C ARG A 122 21.86 -5.24 1.94
N TYR A 123 21.31 -4.33 2.76
CA TYR A 123 21.80 -4.03 4.10
C TYR A 123 20.87 -4.55 5.21
N TRP A 124 19.81 -5.29 4.83
CA TRP A 124 18.92 -5.93 5.77
C TRP A 124 19.63 -7.04 6.56
N THR A 125 19.39 -7.13 7.87
CA THR A 125 20.02 -8.14 8.73
C THR A 125 18.99 -8.88 9.59
N GLU A 126 19.37 -10.03 10.16
CA GLU A 126 18.51 -10.80 11.07
C GLU A 126 18.19 -10.05 12.39
N LYS A 127 18.99 -9.04 12.75
CA LYS A 127 18.74 -8.17 13.91
C LYS A 127 17.94 -6.92 13.56
N GLY A 128 17.67 -6.70 12.27
CA GLY A 128 17.01 -5.52 11.74
C GLY A 128 18.00 -4.51 11.19
N ILE A 129 17.55 -3.27 11.13
CA ILE A 129 18.32 -2.13 10.62
C ILE A 129 18.12 -0.93 11.54
N CYS A 130 18.89 0.12 11.32
CA CYS A 130 18.55 1.46 11.78
C CYS A 130 18.62 2.42 10.59
N TRP A 131 18.59 3.73 10.87
CA TRP A 131 18.69 4.77 9.87
C TRP A 131 19.94 4.70 8.97
N ALA A 132 21.01 4.04 9.42
CA ALA A 132 22.30 3.94 8.73
C ALA A 132 22.68 2.49 8.38
N ARG A 133 23.26 2.28 7.20
CA ARG A 133 23.85 0.98 6.84
C ARG A 133 24.99 0.58 7.77
N ASN A 134 25.20 -0.72 7.92
CA ASN A 134 26.31 -1.32 8.68
C ASN A 134 26.40 -0.89 10.16
N SER A 135 25.27 -0.48 10.76
CA SER A 135 25.21 -0.18 12.18
C SER A 135 25.17 -1.45 13.03
N GLU A 136 25.87 -1.43 14.15
CA GLU A 136 25.80 -2.49 15.18
C GLU A 136 24.53 -2.38 16.04
N VAL A 137 23.87 -1.21 16.02
CA VAL A 137 22.64 -0.93 16.77
C VAL A 137 21.47 -0.75 15.80
N GLN A 138 20.36 -1.45 16.07
CA GLN A 138 19.13 -1.40 15.30
C GLN A 138 18.04 -0.67 16.09
N ASP A 139 17.06 -0.11 15.38
CA ASP A 139 15.86 0.48 15.99
C ASP A 139 14.60 -0.09 15.35
N ILE A 140 13.52 -0.12 16.13
CA ILE A 140 12.27 -0.75 15.70
C ILE A 140 11.54 0.06 14.64
N ASP A 141 11.78 1.37 14.53
CA ASP A 141 11.05 2.25 13.61
C ASP A 141 11.50 1.97 12.17
N ASP A 142 12.81 2.07 11.93
CA ASP A 142 13.43 1.72 10.65
C ASP A 142 13.28 0.24 10.32
N THR A 143 13.40 -0.64 11.32
CA THR A 143 13.20 -2.08 11.11
C THR A 143 11.75 -2.40 10.72
N ALA A 144 10.75 -1.82 11.38
CA ALA A 144 9.35 -2.09 11.06
C ALA A 144 8.98 -1.55 9.66
N MET A 145 9.43 -0.34 9.34
CA MET A 145 9.24 0.23 8.02
C MET A 145 9.93 -0.58 6.92
N GLY A 146 11.20 -0.93 7.12
CA GLY A 146 11.97 -1.75 6.18
C GLY A 146 11.35 -3.12 6.00
N PHE A 147 10.95 -3.80 7.08
CA PHE A 147 10.27 -5.10 7.02
C PHE A 147 9.00 -5.03 6.17
N ARG A 148 8.12 -4.07 6.45
CA ARG A 148 6.84 -3.93 5.75
C ARG A 148 7.05 -3.66 4.26
N LEU A 149 7.91 -2.70 3.92
CA LEU A 149 8.15 -2.34 2.52
C LEU A 149 8.86 -3.47 1.77
N LEU A 150 9.94 -4.03 2.33
CA LEU A 150 10.63 -5.17 1.72
C LEU A 150 9.67 -6.32 1.45
N ARG A 151 8.83 -6.66 2.43
CA ARG A 151 7.81 -7.70 2.27
C ARG A 151 6.86 -7.34 1.13
N LEU A 152 6.21 -6.18 1.17
CA LEU A 152 5.24 -5.76 0.14
C LEU A 152 5.84 -5.66 -1.28
N HIS A 153 7.15 -5.42 -1.38
CA HIS A 153 7.90 -5.43 -2.65
C HIS A 153 8.45 -6.81 -3.03
N GLY A 154 8.04 -7.86 -2.32
CA GLY A 154 8.30 -9.26 -2.66
C GLY A 154 9.67 -9.79 -2.22
N HIS A 155 10.38 -9.09 -1.33
CA HIS A 155 11.58 -9.60 -0.69
C HIS A 155 11.22 -10.55 0.46
N ASN A 156 12.01 -11.61 0.60
CA ASN A 156 11.84 -12.56 1.70
C ASN A 156 12.46 -12.01 2.98
N VAL A 157 11.62 -11.52 3.90
CA VAL A 157 12.03 -11.01 5.22
C VAL A 157 11.32 -11.78 6.33
N SER A 158 12.11 -12.21 7.33
CA SER A 158 11.60 -12.96 8.48
C SER A 158 11.10 -12.01 9.57
N PRO A 159 9.92 -12.29 10.17
CA PRO A 159 9.40 -11.48 11.28
C PRO A 159 10.20 -11.69 12.58
N ASN A 160 11.07 -12.72 12.63
CA ASN A 160 11.94 -12.96 13.77
C ASN A 160 12.87 -11.78 14.08
N VAL A 161 13.06 -10.86 13.13
CA VAL A 161 13.74 -9.59 13.34
C VAL A 161 13.19 -8.82 14.55
N PHE A 162 11.87 -8.92 14.80
CA PHE A 162 11.20 -8.21 15.90
C PHE A 162 11.47 -8.82 17.27
N LYS A 163 11.96 -10.07 17.35
CA LYS A 163 12.40 -10.67 18.62
C LYS A 163 13.55 -9.90 19.26
N HIS A 164 14.32 -9.14 18.47
CA HIS A 164 15.37 -8.28 18.99
C HIS A 164 14.82 -7.12 19.86
N PHE A 165 13.59 -6.69 19.59
CA PHE A 165 12.94 -5.55 20.25
C PHE A 165 11.87 -5.98 21.26
N GLU A 166 11.55 -7.27 21.31
CA GLU A 166 10.57 -7.84 22.22
C GLU A 166 11.22 -8.18 23.57
N LYS A 167 10.54 -7.81 24.65
CA LYS A 167 10.89 -8.22 26.00
C LYS A 167 9.65 -8.30 26.89
N ASN A 168 9.35 -9.51 27.35
CA ASN A 168 8.21 -9.80 28.25
C ASN A 168 6.84 -9.44 27.66
N GLY A 169 6.65 -9.64 26.35
CA GLY A 169 5.42 -9.31 25.63
C GLY A 169 5.26 -7.82 25.30
N GLU A 170 6.29 -7.00 25.57
CA GLU A 170 6.34 -5.59 25.19
C GLU A 170 7.40 -5.35 24.14
N PHE A 171 7.18 -4.32 23.31
CA PHE A 171 8.13 -3.89 22.29
C PHE A 171 8.73 -2.53 22.65
N VAL A 172 10.02 -2.35 22.36
CA VAL A 172 10.78 -1.12 22.65
C VAL A 172 11.50 -0.60 21.42
N CYS A 173 11.78 0.70 21.38
CA CYS A 173 12.46 1.33 20.23
C CYS A 173 13.89 0.83 20.02
N PHE A 174 14.63 0.58 21.10
CA PHE A 174 16.00 0.08 21.07
C PHE A 174 16.14 -1.07 22.05
N ALA A 175 16.80 -2.15 21.63
CA ALA A 175 17.06 -3.30 22.48
C ALA A 175 17.79 -2.88 23.77
N GLY A 176 17.28 -3.33 24.92
CA GLY A 176 17.84 -3.01 26.24
C GLY A 176 17.42 -1.65 26.82
N GLN A 177 16.67 -0.83 26.09
CA GLN A 177 16.05 0.39 26.61
C GLN A 177 14.55 0.19 26.90
N SER A 178 13.92 1.17 27.54
CA SER A 178 12.46 1.20 27.79
C SER A 178 11.73 2.25 26.95
N THR A 179 12.41 2.88 26.00
CA THR A 179 11.83 3.97 25.20
C THR A 179 10.79 3.40 24.22
N GLN A 180 9.61 4.01 24.20
CA GLN A 180 8.54 3.75 23.23
C GLN A 180 8.11 5.10 22.63
N ALA A 181 8.22 5.23 21.31
CA ALA A 181 7.77 6.39 20.55
C ALA A 181 6.50 6.06 19.75
N VAL A 182 5.66 7.06 19.51
CA VAL A 182 4.38 6.86 18.80
C VAL A 182 4.64 6.42 17.36
N THR A 183 5.61 7.02 16.66
CA THR A 183 5.94 6.65 15.27
C THR A 183 6.48 5.22 15.18
N GLY A 184 7.40 4.84 16.07
CA GLY A 184 7.96 3.49 16.09
C GLY A 184 6.87 2.43 16.34
N MET A 185 5.94 2.68 17.27
CA MET A 185 4.84 1.76 17.54
C MET A 185 3.78 1.77 16.42
N TYR A 186 3.53 2.93 15.80
CA TYR A 186 2.68 3.04 14.62
C TYR A 186 3.22 2.25 13.43
N ASN A 187 4.53 2.31 13.18
CA ASN A 187 5.16 1.57 12.11
C ASN A 187 5.24 0.07 12.41
N LEU A 188 5.45 -0.31 13.68
CA LEU A 188 5.30 -1.71 14.12
C LEU A 188 3.87 -2.23 13.88
N TYR A 189 2.84 -1.43 14.21
CA TYR A 189 1.46 -1.78 13.96
C TYR A 189 1.19 -2.03 12.47
N ARG A 190 1.60 -1.12 11.60
CA ARG A 190 1.49 -1.28 10.14
C ARG A 190 2.26 -2.49 9.63
N ALA A 191 3.45 -2.75 10.17
CA ALA A 191 4.26 -3.91 9.81
C ALA A 191 3.62 -5.24 10.23
N SER A 192 2.94 -5.27 11.38
CA SER A 192 2.21 -6.47 11.82
C SER A 192 0.99 -6.81 10.97
N GLN A 193 0.44 -5.85 10.21
CA GLN A 193 -0.73 -6.10 9.35
C GLN A 193 -0.38 -6.89 8.09
N VAL A 194 0.90 -7.02 7.73
CA VAL A 194 1.38 -7.87 6.62
C VAL A 194 1.85 -9.25 7.09
N LEU A 195 1.23 -9.76 8.17
CA LEU A 195 1.57 -11.07 8.73
C LEU A 195 1.16 -12.23 7.83
N PHE A 196 1.98 -13.29 7.83
CA PHE A 196 1.65 -14.58 7.23
C PHE A 196 1.17 -15.56 8.31
N PRO A 197 0.43 -16.62 7.92
CA PRO A 197 -0.03 -17.63 8.86
C PRO A 197 1.09 -18.22 9.72
N GLY A 198 0.88 -18.23 11.04
CA GLY A 198 1.82 -18.80 12.02
C GLY A 198 2.95 -17.87 12.48
N GLU A 199 3.00 -16.62 12.02
CA GLU A 199 3.99 -15.62 12.45
C GLU A 199 3.60 -14.96 13.80
N THR A 200 3.65 -15.74 14.89
CA THR A 200 3.15 -15.32 16.22
C THR A 200 3.77 -14.03 16.76
N ILE A 201 5.04 -13.74 16.46
CA ILE A 201 5.69 -12.48 16.89
C ILE A 201 5.01 -11.24 16.30
N LEU A 202 4.42 -11.34 15.10
CA LEU A 202 3.64 -10.24 14.51
C LEU A 202 2.24 -10.16 15.11
N GLU A 203 1.66 -11.28 15.52
CA GLU A 203 0.41 -11.27 16.28
C GLU A 203 0.61 -10.53 17.60
N ASP A 204 1.68 -10.85 18.33
CA ASP A 204 2.07 -10.16 19.58
C ASP A 204 2.32 -8.67 19.31
N ALA A 205 3.08 -8.34 18.25
CA ALA A 205 3.35 -6.96 17.85
C ALA A 205 2.07 -6.19 17.52
N SER A 206 1.12 -6.80 16.81
CA SER A 206 -0.17 -6.21 16.46
C SER A 206 -0.98 -5.87 17.71
N HIS A 207 -1.14 -6.84 18.62
CA HIS A 207 -1.88 -6.63 19.87
C HIS A 207 -1.24 -5.55 20.73
N PHE A 208 0.08 -5.60 20.91
CA PHE A 208 0.81 -4.65 21.73
C PHE A 208 0.71 -3.22 21.16
N SER A 209 1.05 -3.05 19.88
CA SER A 209 1.08 -1.74 19.24
C SER A 209 -0.31 -1.12 19.09
N ALA A 210 -1.34 -1.90 18.74
CA ALA A 210 -2.72 -1.42 18.69
C ALA A 210 -3.21 -0.92 20.07
N LYS A 211 -2.90 -1.67 21.13
CA LYS A 211 -3.21 -1.29 22.51
C LYS A 211 -2.51 0.02 22.89
N TYR A 212 -1.19 0.10 22.68
CA TYR A 212 -0.39 1.29 22.97
C TYR A 212 -0.94 2.54 22.26
N LEU A 213 -1.22 2.44 20.95
CA LEU A 213 -1.71 3.56 20.14
C LEU A 213 -3.13 3.98 20.56
N THR A 214 -3.99 3.01 20.90
CA THR A 214 -5.35 3.28 21.39
C THR A 214 -5.33 3.99 22.74
N GLU A 215 -4.46 3.55 23.65
CA GLU A 215 -4.25 4.22 24.94
C GLU A 215 -3.77 5.66 24.72
N LYS A 216 -2.75 5.87 23.89
CA LYS A 216 -2.26 7.22 23.54
C LYS A 216 -3.33 8.10 22.90
N ARG A 217 -4.17 7.55 22.03
CA ARG A 217 -5.32 8.23 21.43
C ARG A 217 -6.31 8.69 22.50
N SER A 218 -6.68 7.81 23.43
CA SER A 218 -7.68 8.08 24.47
C SER A 218 -7.30 9.21 25.45
N VAL A 219 -6.01 9.45 25.63
CA VAL A 219 -5.47 10.53 26.49
C VAL A 219 -4.93 11.72 25.70
N ASN A 220 -5.21 11.81 24.39
CA ASN A 220 -4.72 12.85 23.49
C ASN A 220 -3.19 13.03 23.51
N GLN A 221 -2.46 11.91 23.56
CA GLN A 221 -0.98 11.87 23.56
C GLN A 221 -0.42 11.20 22.30
N LEU A 222 -1.10 11.34 21.16
CA LEU A 222 -0.54 11.01 19.85
C LEU A 222 0.44 12.11 19.41
N LEU A 223 1.49 12.28 20.20
CA LEU A 223 2.60 13.21 20.01
C LEU A 223 3.88 12.40 20.01
N ASP A 224 4.79 12.71 19.08
CA ASP A 224 6.05 12.00 18.97
C ASP A 224 7.23 12.81 19.51
N LYS A 225 8.23 12.10 20.03
CA LYS A 225 9.46 12.70 20.57
C LYS A 225 10.47 13.02 19.46
N TRP A 226 10.38 12.34 18.32
CA TRP A 226 11.36 12.34 17.23
C TRP A 226 10.88 13.12 16.01
N ILE A 227 9.62 13.56 15.97
CA ILE A 227 9.08 14.33 14.84
C ILE A 227 7.93 15.26 15.26
N ILE A 228 7.88 16.43 14.61
CA ILE A 228 6.74 17.36 14.61
C ILE A 228 6.11 17.27 13.22
N THR A 229 4.95 16.62 13.13
CA THR A 229 4.21 16.50 11.86
C THR A 229 2.96 17.37 11.86
N LYS A 230 2.41 17.59 10.66
CA LYS A 230 1.13 18.27 10.48
C LYS A 230 -0.04 17.56 11.18
N ASP A 231 -0.16 16.23 11.06
CA ASP A 231 -1.32 15.49 11.58
C ASP A 231 -1.03 14.02 11.97
N LEU A 232 -0.08 13.80 12.88
CA LEU A 232 0.16 12.47 13.46
C LEU A 232 -1.11 11.84 14.08
N PRO A 233 -1.97 12.58 14.82
CA PRO A 233 -3.21 12.01 15.34
C PRO A 233 -4.14 11.47 14.25
N GLY A 234 -4.25 12.17 13.11
CA GLY A 234 -5.02 11.70 11.96
C GLY A 234 -4.42 10.45 11.31
N GLU A 235 -3.10 10.38 11.14
CA GLU A 235 -2.43 9.20 10.57
C GLU A 235 -2.64 7.93 11.42
N VAL A 236 -2.45 8.05 12.74
CA VAL A 236 -2.65 6.95 13.68
C VAL A 236 -4.14 6.61 13.82
N GLY A 237 -5.00 7.63 13.87
CA GLY A 237 -6.45 7.45 13.92
C GLY A 237 -6.98 6.65 12.73
N TYR A 238 -6.58 7.04 11.52
CA TYR A 238 -6.95 6.31 10.30
C TYR A 238 -6.52 4.83 10.36
N ALA A 239 -5.28 4.54 10.77
CA ALA A 239 -4.80 3.15 10.83
C ALA A 239 -5.53 2.31 11.89
N LEU A 240 -5.96 2.91 13.01
CA LEU A 240 -6.73 2.21 14.04
C LEU A 240 -8.20 2.01 13.65
N ASP A 241 -8.78 2.94 12.89
CA ASP A 241 -10.20 2.92 12.53
C ASP A 241 -10.47 2.19 11.20
N VAL A 242 -9.46 2.09 10.33
CA VAL A 242 -9.52 1.41 9.03
C VAL A 242 -8.53 0.25 9.02
N PRO A 243 -8.99 -1.02 9.16
CA PRO A 243 -8.10 -2.16 9.08
C PRO A 243 -7.44 -2.23 7.69
N TRP A 244 -6.21 -2.72 7.63
CA TRP A 244 -5.48 -2.79 6.35
C TRP A 244 -6.24 -3.58 5.29
N TYR A 245 -6.95 -4.66 5.65
CA TYR A 245 -7.80 -5.40 4.73
C TYR A 245 -8.97 -4.59 4.14
N GLY A 246 -9.40 -3.50 4.80
CA GLY A 246 -10.39 -2.55 4.29
C GLY A 246 -9.82 -1.23 3.73
N SER A 247 -8.50 -1.00 3.77
CA SER A 247 -7.91 0.31 3.41
C SER A 247 -7.63 0.48 1.91
N PHE A 248 -8.63 0.74 1.07
CA PHE A 248 -8.41 0.86 -0.38
C PHE A 248 -7.33 1.91 -0.75
N PRO A 249 -6.54 1.69 -1.82
CA PRO A 249 -5.48 2.61 -2.23
C PRO A 249 -5.89 4.08 -2.31
N ARG A 250 -7.03 4.39 -2.96
CA ARG A 250 -7.54 5.77 -3.04
C ARG A 250 -8.11 6.29 -1.73
N LEU A 251 -8.60 5.41 -0.85
CA LEU A 251 -9.11 5.81 0.45
C LEU A 251 -7.95 6.28 1.33
N GLU A 252 -6.90 5.45 1.48
CA GLU A 252 -5.72 5.83 2.26
C GLU A 252 -5.06 7.09 1.69
N THR A 253 -4.87 7.14 0.37
CA THR A 253 -4.30 8.31 -0.31
C THR A 253 -5.10 9.58 -0.01
N ARG A 254 -6.44 9.48 -0.02
CA ARG A 254 -7.32 10.64 0.20
C ARG A 254 -7.11 11.28 1.56
N PHE A 255 -6.94 10.48 2.61
CA PHE A 255 -6.65 10.98 3.95
C PHE A 255 -5.20 11.43 4.07
N PHE A 256 -4.25 10.67 3.51
CA PHE A 256 -2.84 10.98 3.68
C PHE A 256 -2.41 12.29 3.00
N ILE A 257 -3.00 12.67 1.87
CA ILE A 257 -2.72 13.98 1.25
C ILE A 257 -3.07 15.15 2.20
N GLU A 258 -4.12 15.00 3.02
CA GLU A 258 -4.48 16.01 4.02
C GLU A 258 -3.55 15.98 5.25
N GLN A 259 -2.93 14.84 5.54
CA GLN A 259 -2.09 14.62 6.72
C GLN A 259 -0.63 14.96 6.50
N TYR A 260 -0.11 14.77 5.28
CA TYR A 260 1.29 15.02 4.95
C TYR A 260 1.64 16.51 5.09
N GLY A 261 2.70 16.81 5.84
CA GLY A 261 3.09 18.19 6.17
C GLY A 261 3.98 18.90 5.15
N GLY A 262 4.39 18.21 4.09
CA GLY A 262 5.30 18.79 3.09
C GLY A 262 6.64 19.16 3.70
N GLN A 263 7.21 20.28 3.27
CA GLN A 263 8.47 20.79 3.82
C GLN A 263 8.38 21.23 5.29
N ASN A 264 7.17 21.32 5.86
CA ASN A 264 6.96 21.85 7.22
C ASN A 264 7.24 20.82 8.32
N ASP A 265 7.18 19.52 8.03
CA ASP A 265 7.51 18.48 9.01
C ASP A 265 8.97 18.62 9.47
N VAL A 266 9.18 18.57 10.79
CA VAL A 266 10.50 18.75 11.43
C VAL A 266 10.85 17.50 12.20
N TRP A 267 12.03 16.95 11.94
CA TRP A 267 12.58 15.83 12.71
C TRP A 267 13.38 16.34 13.90
N ILE A 268 13.35 15.59 15.00
CA ILE A 268 14.00 15.92 16.26
C ILE A 268 15.13 14.91 16.50
N GLY A 269 16.39 15.36 16.41
CA GLY A 269 17.58 14.59 16.80
C GLY A 269 18.26 15.22 18.01
N LYS A 270 19.61 15.33 17.98
CA LYS A 270 20.31 16.24 18.91
C LYS A 270 19.92 17.71 18.66
N THR A 271 19.56 18.02 17.41
CA THR A 271 18.99 19.29 16.96
C THR A 271 17.80 19.02 16.05
N LEU A 272 16.97 20.04 15.81
CA LEU A 272 15.93 19.97 14.78
C LEU A 272 16.58 19.85 13.40
N TYR A 273 16.03 19.01 12.52
CA TYR A 273 16.49 18.84 11.14
C TYR A 273 15.34 18.55 10.18
N ARG A 274 15.63 18.63 8.87
CA ARG A 274 14.68 18.33 7.79
C ARG A 274 15.30 17.33 6.82
N MET A 275 14.43 16.55 6.19
CA MET A 275 14.78 15.52 5.21
C MET A 275 14.15 15.88 3.87
N SER A 276 14.78 16.74 3.08
CA SER A 276 14.14 17.35 1.89
C SER A 276 13.69 16.32 0.84
N ASN A 277 14.35 15.17 0.75
CA ASN A 277 13.90 14.09 -0.14
C ASN A 277 12.65 13.37 0.38
N VAL A 278 12.42 13.35 1.70
CA VAL A 278 11.24 12.73 2.34
C VAL A 278 10.09 13.73 2.47
N ASN A 279 10.41 14.98 2.82
CA ASN A 279 9.51 16.07 3.19
C ASN A 279 9.74 17.28 2.29
N ASN A 280 8.90 17.42 1.26
CA ASN A 280 8.92 18.55 0.33
C ASN A 280 7.52 18.87 -0.20
N ASP A 281 7.37 20.03 -0.83
CA ASP A 281 6.07 20.48 -1.35
C ASP A 281 5.78 20.00 -2.79
N ILE A 282 6.79 19.49 -3.50
CA ILE A 282 6.62 18.93 -4.85
C ILE A 282 5.74 17.67 -4.81
N TYR A 283 5.98 16.80 -3.82
CA TYR A 283 5.24 15.56 -3.65
C TYR A 283 3.73 15.77 -3.46
N PRO A 284 3.24 16.61 -2.54
CA PRO A 284 1.82 16.85 -2.35
C PRO A 284 1.20 17.65 -3.50
N GLU A 285 1.95 18.55 -4.16
CA GLU A 285 1.47 19.20 -5.38
C GLU A 285 1.16 18.18 -6.49
N LEU A 286 2.11 17.28 -6.76
CA LEU A 286 1.93 16.20 -7.72
C LEU A 286 0.78 15.27 -7.30
N ALA A 287 0.74 14.87 -6.03
CA ALA A 287 -0.30 13.99 -5.50
C ALA A 287 -1.71 14.59 -5.63
N LYS A 288 -1.88 15.88 -5.33
CA LYS A 288 -3.16 16.59 -5.50
C LYS A 288 -3.58 16.66 -6.95
N LEU A 289 -2.65 17.00 -7.85
CA LEU A 289 -2.93 17.09 -9.28
C LEU A 289 -3.33 15.71 -9.83
N ASP A 290 -2.54 14.69 -9.51
CA ASP A 290 -2.79 13.31 -9.91
C ASP A 290 -4.13 12.77 -9.40
N TYR A 291 -4.39 12.95 -8.10
CA TYR A 291 -5.63 12.50 -7.47
C TYR A 291 -6.84 13.15 -8.13
N ASN A 292 -6.82 14.47 -8.32
CA ASN A 292 -7.93 15.22 -8.93
C ASN A 292 -8.13 14.86 -10.41
N ASN A 293 -7.06 14.55 -11.15
CA ASN A 293 -7.16 14.08 -12.54
C ASN A 293 -7.83 12.71 -12.62
N CYS A 294 -7.41 11.75 -11.78
CA CYS A 294 -8.07 10.46 -11.66
C CYS A 294 -9.54 10.60 -11.24
N GLN A 295 -9.81 11.41 -10.21
CA GLN A 295 -11.17 11.63 -9.70
C GLN A 295 -12.09 12.20 -10.78
N LYS A 296 -11.60 13.10 -11.64
CA LYS A 296 -12.39 13.62 -12.76
C LYS A 296 -12.78 12.52 -13.74
N VAL A 297 -11.84 11.64 -14.11
CA VAL A 297 -12.13 10.48 -14.96
C VAL A 297 -13.17 9.58 -14.28
N HIS A 298 -13.05 9.39 -12.95
CA HIS A 298 -14.00 8.57 -12.22
C HIS A 298 -15.42 9.17 -12.17
N GLN A 299 -15.53 10.50 -12.09
CA GLN A 299 -16.81 11.19 -12.16
C GLN A 299 -17.45 11.06 -13.55
N GLU A 300 -16.68 11.19 -14.63
CA GLU A 300 -17.15 10.98 -16.01
C GLU A 300 -17.61 9.53 -16.25
N GLU A 301 -16.85 8.56 -15.73
CA GLU A 301 -17.22 7.13 -15.74
C GLU A 301 -18.52 6.88 -14.95
N TRP A 302 -18.66 7.50 -13.77
CA TRP A 302 -19.86 7.39 -12.97
C TRP A 302 -21.11 7.93 -13.67
N GLU A 303 -21.02 9.09 -14.33
CA GLU A 303 -22.11 9.64 -15.14
C GLU A 303 -22.53 8.67 -16.25
N ASN A 304 -21.56 8.02 -16.90
CA ASN A 304 -21.84 7.02 -17.93
C ASN A 304 -22.50 5.75 -17.36
N ILE A 305 -22.08 5.30 -16.17
CA ILE A 305 -22.69 4.16 -15.46
C ILE A 305 -24.11 4.47 -15.02
N GLN A 306 -24.38 5.69 -14.54
CA GLN A 306 -25.73 6.13 -14.20
C GLN A 306 -26.64 6.16 -15.44
N ARG A 307 -26.13 6.65 -16.57
CA ARG A 307 -26.86 6.63 -17.84
C ARG A 307 -27.18 5.20 -18.27
N TRP A 308 -26.18 4.31 -18.25
CA TRP A 308 -26.35 2.89 -18.53
C TRP A 308 -27.45 2.26 -17.66
N TYR A 309 -27.43 2.51 -16.35
CA TYR A 309 -28.46 2.01 -15.41
C TYR A 309 -29.88 2.46 -15.77
N LEU A 310 -30.04 3.71 -16.19
CA LEU A 310 -31.34 4.26 -16.61
C LEU A 310 -31.80 3.67 -17.95
N GLU A 311 -30.89 3.57 -18.93
CA GLU A 311 -31.18 3.07 -20.27
C GLU A 311 -31.56 1.58 -20.28
N THR A 312 -30.88 0.77 -19.46
CA THR A 312 -31.21 -0.66 -19.31
C THR A 312 -32.39 -0.91 -18.37
N GLY A 313 -32.79 0.10 -17.60
CA GLY A 313 -33.86 -0.01 -16.62
C GLY A 313 -33.55 -1.00 -15.49
N LEU A 314 -32.27 -1.20 -15.12
CA LEU A 314 -31.85 -2.18 -14.11
C LEU A 314 -32.58 -2.04 -12.76
N GLY A 315 -33.05 -0.84 -12.43
CA GLY A 315 -33.85 -0.59 -11.24
C GLY A 315 -35.14 -1.41 -11.15
N LYS A 316 -35.75 -1.79 -12.28
CA LYS A 316 -36.97 -2.64 -12.27
C LYS A 316 -36.69 -4.08 -11.83
N PHE A 317 -35.43 -4.50 -11.89
CA PHE A 317 -34.96 -5.80 -11.45
C PHE A 317 -34.42 -5.75 -10.00
N GLY A 318 -34.60 -4.63 -9.28
CA GLY A 318 -34.27 -4.52 -7.86
C GLY A 318 -32.89 -3.93 -7.56
N LEU A 319 -32.09 -3.56 -8.57
CA LEU A 319 -30.82 -2.88 -8.35
C LEU A 319 -31.04 -1.43 -7.90
N SER A 320 -30.65 -1.11 -6.67
CA SER A 320 -30.73 0.26 -6.14
C SER A 320 -29.57 1.13 -6.63
N LYS A 321 -29.73 2.45 -6.61
CA LYS A 321 -28.66 3.39 -6.99
C LYS A 321 -27.49 3.34 -6.01
N GLU A 322 -27.77 3.06 -4.74
CA GLU A 322 -26.77 2.91 -3.68
C GLU A 322 -25.88 1.69 -3.94
N LYS A 323 -26.47 0.54 -4.30
CA LYS A 323 -25.71 -0.66 -4.67
C LYS A 323 -24.89 -0.45 -5.93
N LEU A 324 -25.46 0.21 -6.95
CA LEU A 324 -24.74 0.58 -8.17
C LEU A 324 -23.53 1.49 -7.87
N LEU A 325 -23.72 2.52 -7.05
CA LEU A 325 -22.66 3.44 -6.64
C LEU A 325 -21.57 2.71 -5.85
N PHE A 326 -21.97 1.80 -4.95
CA PHE A 326 -21.04 0.97 -4.20
C PHE A 326 -20.19 0.09 -5.11
N SER A 327 -20.80 -0.62 -6.08
CA SER A 327 -20.09 -1.43 -7.08
C SER A 327 -19.07 -0.62 -7.87
N TYR A 328 -19.41 0.62 -8.24
CA TYR A 328 -18.46 1.50 -8.93
C TYR A 328 -17.35 2.01 -8.00
N TYR A 329 -17.70 2.43 -6.78
CA TYR A 329 -16.74 2.92 -5.80
C TYR A 329 -15.66 1.89 -5.47
N VAL A 330 -16.02 0.63 -5.21
CA VAL A 330 -15.02 -0.40 -4.87
C VAL A 330 -14.04 -0.64 -6.01
N ALA A 331 -14.51 -0.59 -7.26
CA ALA A 331 -13.67 -0.71 -8.44
C ALA A 331 -12.74 0.50 -8.59
N ALA A 332 -13.29 1.71 -8.50
CA ALA A 332 -12.54 2.95 -8.66
C ALA A 332 -11.53 3.23 -7.53
N ALA A 333 -11.84 2.81 -6.31
CA ALA A 333 -10.97 3.00 -5.17
C ALA A 333 -9.76 2.05 -5.15
N ASN A 334 -9.87 0.89 -5.83
CA ASN A 334 -8.80 -0.10 -5.95
C ASN A 334 -7.98 0.06 -7.25
N ILE A 335 -8.63 0.17 -8.41
CA ILE A 335 -7.99 0.36 -9.72
C ILE A 335 -8.24 1.80 -10.15
N PHE A 336 -7.37 2.73 -9.80
CA PHE A 336 -7.68 4.16 -9.92
C PHE A 336 -7.03 4.86 -11.12
N GLU A 337 -6.06 4.22 -11.76
CA GLU A 337 -5.26 4.78 -12.84
C GLU A 337 -6.15 5.09 -14.06
N ALA A 338 -6.03 6.28 -14.65
CA ALA A 338 -6.93 6.73 -15.71
C ALA A 338 -6.96 5.75 -16.91
N GLU A 339 -5.80 5.21 -17.27
CA GLU A 339 -5.59 4.25 -18.35
C GLU A 339 -6.21 2.86 -18.11
N ARG A 340 -6.63 2.55 -16.88
CA ARG A 340 -7.27 1.28 -16.48
C ARG A 340 -8.80 1.38 -16.39
N SER A 341 -9.38 2.33 -17.11
CA SER A 341 -10.83 2.59 -17.14
C SER A 341 -11.66 1.35 -17.48
N LEU A 342 -11.22 0.56 -18.47
CA LEU A 342 -11.97 -0.61 -18.92
C LEU A 342 -12.08 -1.69 -17.84
N GLU A 343 -11.01 -1.91 -17.07
CA GLU A 343 -11.01 -2.83 -15.93
C GLU A 343 -12.01 -2.38 -14.85
N ARG A 344 -12.01 -1.09 -14.49
CA ARG A 344 -12.98 -0.52 -13.53
C ARG A 344 -14.42 -0.66 -13.99
N VAL A 345 -14.70 -0.25 -15.23
CA VAL A 345 -16.07 -0.24 -15.77
C VAL A 345 -16.60 -1.67 -15.89
N ALA A 346 -15.75 -2.62 -16.32
CA ALA A 346 -16.13 -4.02 -16.40
C ALA A 346 -16.38 -4.62 -15.01
N TRP A 347 -15.53 -4.34 -14.03
CA TRP A 347 -15.78 -4.75 -12.64
C TRP A 347 -17.11 -4.19 -12.14
N ALA A 348 -17.33 -2.88 -12.22
CA ALA A 348 -18.53 -2.24 -11.71
C ALA A 348 -19.82 -2.78 -12.36
N LYS A 349 -19.84 -2.92 -13.69
CA LYS A 349 -21.00 -3.47 -14.41
C LYS A 349 -21.22 -4.95 -14.09
N THR A 350 -20.16 -5.74 -13.97
CA THR A 350 -20.23 -7.16 -13.61
C THR A 350 -20.81 -7.32 -12.21
N ALA A 351 -20.29 -6.60 -11.21
CA ALA A 351 -20.80 -6.64 -9.84
C ALA A 351 -22.28 -6.21 -9.77
N ALA A 352 -22.66 -5.16 -10.50
CA ALA A 352 -24.06 -4.72 -10.59
C ALA A 352 -24.99 -5.78 -11.21
N LEU A 353 -24.53 -6.48 -12.26
CA LEU A 353 -25.28 -7.56 -12.89
C LEU A 353 -25.39 -8.80 -11.99
N ILE A 354 -24.33 -9.19 -11.29
CA ILE A 354 -24.35 -10.27 -10.30
C ILE A 354 -25.39 -9.97 -9.21
N GLU A 355 -25.35 -8.77 -8.64
CA GLU A 355 -26.32 -8.32 -7.63
C GLU A 355 -27.75 -8.35 -8.18
N THR A 356 -27.95 -7.92 -9.42
CA THR A 356 -29.28 -7.92 -10.07
C THR A 356 -29.79 -9.35 -10.28
N LEU A 357 -28.96 -10.23 -10.84
CA LEU A 357 -29.33 -11.63 -11.13
C LEU A 357 -29.64 -12.39 -9.84
N THR A 358 -28.77 -12.28 -8.84
CA THR A 358 -28.91 -13.00 -7.56
C THR A 358 -30.09 -12.48 -6.72
N SER A 359 -30.44 -11.20 -6.82
CA SER A 359 -31.57 -10.63 -6.09
C SER A 359 -32.92 -10.85 -6.79
N TYR A 360 -32.95 -10.83 -8.13
CA TYR A 360 -34.18 -10.96 -8.91
C TYR A 360 -34.58 -12.41 -9.17
N LEU A 361 -33.63 -13.26 -9.60
CA LEU A 361 -33.87 -14.62 -10.05
C LEU A 361 -33.64 -15.63 -8.90
N LYS A 362 -34.60 -15.68 -7.97
CA LYS A 362 -34.50 -16.54 -6.76
C LYS A 362 -34.97 -17.98 -6.98
N ASP A 363 -35.89 -18.17 -7.93
CA ASP A 363 -36.50 -19.47 -8.21
C ASP A 363 -35.57 -20.34 -9.08
N GLU A 364 -35.45 -21.62 -8.72
CA GLU A 364 -34.53 -22.56 -9.36
C GLU A 364 -34.92 -22.90 -10.81
N GLU A 365 -36.22 -23.01 -11.11
CA GLU A 365 -36.70 -23.29 -12.47
C GLU A 365 -36.46 -22.09 -13.38
N ILE A 366 -36.75 -20.88 -12.88
CA ILE A 366 -36.49 -19.63 -13.61
C ILE A 366 -34.99 -19.46 -13.87
N ARG A 367 -34.16 -19.72 -12.86
CA ARG A 367 -32.71 -19.66 -12.97
C ARG A 367 -32.17 -20.64 -14.02
N THR A 368 -32.67 -21.87 -14.01
CA THR A 368 -32.33 -22.90 -15.01
C THR A 368 -32.71 -22.44 -16.42
N ALA A 369 -33.93 -21.96 -16.62
CA ALA A 369 -34.38 -21.45 -17.92
C ALA A 369 -33.55 -20.25 -18.42
N PHE A 370 -33.13 -19.37 -17.51
CA PHE A 370 -32.25 -18.24 -17.83
C PHE A 370 -30.88 -18.72 -18.32
N VAL A 371 -30.27 -19.68 -17.62
CA VAL A 371 -28.95 -20.24 -17.96
C VAL A 371 -29.00 -21.00 -19.28
N ASP A 372 -30.04 -21.79 -19.52
CA ASP A 372 -30.26 -22.49 -20.79
C ASP A 372 -30.40 -21.50 -21.96
N SER A 373 -31.13 -20.41 -21.74
CA SER A 373 -31.30 -19.33 -22.73
C SER A 373 -29.98 -18.62 -23.02
N PHE A 374 -29.16 -18.34 -22.00
CA PHE A 374 -27.83 -17.79 -22.16
C PHE A 374 -26.94 -18.71 -22.99
N ASN A 375 -26.87 -20.00 -22.64
CA ASN A 375 -26.10 -21.02 -23.34
C ASN A 375 -26.51 -21.14 -24.81
N HIS A 376 -27.81 -21.08 -25.09
CA HIS A 376 -28.33 -21.07 -26.46
C HIS A 376 -27.87 -19.83 -27.25
N CYS A 377 -27.90 -18.64 -26.63
CA CYS A 377 -27.51 -17.39 -27.27
C CYS A 377 -26.02 -17.33 -27.63
N ILE A 378 -25.14 -17.89 -26.79
CA ILE A 378 -23.68 -17.84 -27.03
C ILE A 378 -23.19 -18.94 -27.99
N THR A 379 -23.97 -20.02 -28.17
CA THR A 379 -23.64 -21.12 -29.10
C THR A 379 -24.20 -20.89 -30.51
N THR A 380 -25.24 -20.08 -30.64
CA THR A 380 -25.93 -19.85 -31.93
C THR A 380 -25.29 -18.71 -32.71
N THR A 381 -24.83 -19.01 -33.94
CA THR A 381 -24.20 -18.04 -34.87
C THR A 381 -25.19 -17.24 -35.70
N ASP A 382 -26.48 -17.57 -35.66
CA ASP A 382 -27.53 -16.92 -36.42
C ASP A 382 -28.18 -15.79 -35.60
N TYR A 383 -28.04 -14.53 -36.05
CA TYR A 383 -28.62 -13.37 -35.37
C TYR A 383 -30.15 -13.37 -35.39
N SER A 384 -30.76 -14.13 -36.31
CA SER A 384 -32.22 -14.19 -36.46
C SER A 384 -32.91 -15.02 -35.37
N THR A 385 -32.22 -15.97 -34.74
CA THR A 385 -32.73 -16.83 -33.65
C THR A 385 -32.47 -16.27 -32.25
N LYS A 386 -31.66 -15.20 -32.11
CA LYS A 386 -31.51 -14.42 -30.86
C LYS A 386 -32.75 -13.56 -30.52
N GLN A 387 -33.92 -13.84 -31.08
CA GLN A 387 -35.15 -13.09 -30.81
C GLN A 387 -35.63 -13.35 -29.37
N LEU A 388 -35.05 -12.59 -28.44
CA LEU A 388 -35.53 -12.47 -27.07
C LEU A 388 -36.87 -11.74 -27.10
N ASN A 389 -37.89 -12.36 -26.51
CA ASN A 389 -39.19 -11.77 -26.26
C ASN A 389 -39.06 -10.75 -25.14
N LYS A 390 -38.95 -9.48 -25.52
CA LYS A 390 -38.88 -8.33 -24.60
C LYS A 390 -40.10 -8.18 -23.66
N ASN A 391 -41.15 -8.99 -23.84
CA ASN A 391 -42.30 -9.02 -22.92
C ASN A 391 -42.08 -9.94 -21.71
N LYS A 392 -40.99 -10.71 -21.67
CA LYS A 392 -40.58 -11.49 -20.51
C LYS A 392 -39.37 -10.81 -19.84
N SER A 393 -39.52 -10.51 -18.56
CA SER A 393 -38.53 -9.81 -17.75
C SER A 393 -37.16 -10.51 -17.75
N GLU A 394 -37.14 -11.84 -17.74
CA GLU A 394 -35.92 -12.66 -17.72
C GLU A 394 -35.15 -12.58 -19.05
N GLU A 395 -35.87 -12.62 -20.18
CA GLU A 395 -35.27 -12.51 -21.50
C GLU A 395 -34.74 -11.09 -21.76
N GLU A 396 -35.39 -10.07 -21.18
CA GLU A 396 -34.87 -8.71 -21.17
C GLU A 396 -33.58 -8.58 -20.34
N LEU A 397 -33.54 -9.16 -19.14
CA LEU A 397 -32.34 -9.16 -18.29
C LEU A 397 -31.17 -9.90 -18.97
N LEU A 398 -31.46 -11.00 -19.67
CA LEU A 398 -30.49 -11.71 -20.49
C LEU A 398 -29.95 -10.83 -21.62
N GLY A 399 -30.83 -10.09 -22.31
CA GLY A 399 -30.43 -9.13 -23.34
C GLY A 399 -29.49 -8.04 -22.80
N ILE A 400 -29.72 -7.55 -21.58
CA ILE A 400 -28.84 -6.59 -20.92
C ILE A 400 -27.46 -7.21 -20.67
N LEU A 401 -27.40 -8.41 -20.10
CA LEU A 401 -26.14 -9.13 -19.88
C LEU A 401 -25.35 -9.28 -21.18
N LEU A 402 -25.97 -9.83 -22.23
CA LEU A 402 -25.31 -10.04 -23.53
C LEU A 402 -24.81 -8.72 -24.13
N THR A 403 -25.59 -7.63 -24.03
CA THR A 403 -25.17 -6.31 -24.50
C THR A 403 -23.94 -5.79 -23.75
N VAL A 404 -23.83 -6.07 -22.44
CA VAL A 404 -22.62 -5.73 -21.67
C VAL A 404 -21.42 -6.56 -22.13
N LEU A 405 -21.58 -7.86 -22.38
CA LEU A 405 -20.49 -8.71 -22.88
C LEU A 405 -19.99 -8.26 -24.26
N ASP A 406 -20.92 -7.98 -25.18
CA ASP A 406 -20.61 -7.47 -26.51
C ASP A 406 -19.90 -6.11 -26.43
N TYR A 407 -20.36 -5.22 -25.55
CA TYR A 407 -19.71 -3.93 -25.29
C TYR A 407 -18.27 -4.10 -24.79
N LEU A 408 -18.05 -4.96 -23.79
CA LEU A 408 -16.71 -5.18 -23.24
C LEU A 408 -15.77 -5.83 -24.25
N GLY A 409 -16.27 -6.80 -25.03
CA GLY A 409 -15.53 -7.41 -26.12
C GLY A 409 -15.14 -6.39 -27.20
N PHE A 410 -16.08 -5.56 -27.61
CA PHE A 410 -15.85 -4.49 -28.58
C PHE A 410 -14.83 -3.46 -28.08
N GLU A 411 -14.91 -3.04 -26.81
CA GLU A 411 -13.98 -2.07 -26.24
C GLU A 411 -12.54 -2.62 -26.13
N MET A 412 -12.39 -3.91 -25.82
CA MET A 412 -11.08 -4.57 -25.85
C MET A 412 -10.52 -4.68 -27.27
N PHE A 413 -11.35 -5.05 -28.24
CA PHE A 413 -10.95 -5.05 -29.65
C PHE A 413 -10.57 -3.64 -30.13
N ARG A 414 -11.37 -2.63 -29.80
CA ARG A 414 -11.14 -1.23 -30.19
C ARG A 414 -9.86 -0.65 -29.57
N SER A 415 -9.59 -0.94 -28.31
CA SER A 415 -8.46 -0.37 -27.57
C SER A 415 -7.14 -1.13 -27.76
N ARG A 416 -7.19 -2.46 -27.91
CA ARG A 416 -6.00 -3.33 -27.94
C ARG A 416 -5.93 -4.29 -29.12
N GLY A 417 -6.94 -4.33 -30.00
CA GLY A 417 -6.99 -5.26 -31.12
C GLY A 417 -7.18 -6.72 -30.72
N GLN A 418 -7.58 -6.98 -29.46
CA GLN A 418 -7.76 -8.33 -28.92
C GLN A 418 -9.23 -8.74 -28.99
N GLU A 419 -9.51 -9.84 -29.67
CA GLU A 419 -10.85 -10.42 -29.71
C GLU A 419 -11.04 -11.38 -28.52
N ILE A 420 -11.90 -10.99 -27.59
CA ILE A 420 -12.07 -11.69 -26.31
C ILE A 420 -13.52 -12.08 -25.99
N SER A 421 -14.46 -11.83 -26.93
CA SER A 421 -15.89 -12.07 -26.69
C SER A 421 -16.16 -13.53 -26.32
N HIS A 422 -15.42 -14.47 -26.91
CA HIS A 422 -15.48 -15.89 -26.55
C HIS A 422 -15.11 -16.14 -25.08
N TYR A 423 -14.01 -15.53 -24.60
CA TYR A 423 -13.56 -15.66 -23.21
C TYR A 423 -14.55 -15.06 -22.23
N LEU A 424 -15.09 -13.88 -22.52
CA LEU A 424 -16.14 -13.27 -21.70
C LEU A 424 -17.35 -14.20 -21.57
N ASN A 425 -17.81 -14.78 -22.68
CA ASN A 425 -18.93 -15.71 -22.67
C ASN A 425 -18.63 -16.97 -21.85
N GLN A 426 -17.43 -17.54 -21.96
CA GLN A 426 -17.02 -18.71 -21.19
C GLN A 426 -16.95 -18.44 -19.67
N ILE A 427 -16.35 -17.31 -19.27
CA ILE A 427 -16.24 -16.90 -17.87
C ILE A 427 -17.64 -16.76 -17.25
N TRP A 428 -18.55 -16.05 -17.95
CA TRP A 428 -19.92 -15.90 -17.49
C TRP A 428 -20.71 -17.20 -17.51
N GLN A 429 -20.52 -18.06 -18.51
CA GLN A 429 -21.12 -19.39 -18.57
C GLN A 429 -20.71 -20.24 -17.36
N SER A 430 -19.42 -20.22 -16.99
CA SER A 430 -18.89 -20.97 -15.83
C SER A 430 -19.58 -20.54 -14.53
N TRP A 431 -19.68 -19.21 -14.31
CA TRP A 431 -20.36 -18.68 -13.13
C TRP A 431 -21.86 -19.01 -13.13
N LEU A 432 -22.56 -18.74 -14.24
CA LEU A 432 -23.99 -19.01 -14.39
C LEU A 432 -24.34 -20.48 -14.15
N SER A 433 -23.48 -21.41 -14.59
CA SER A 433 -23.71 -22.85 -14.42
C SER A 433 -23.53 -23.30 -12.96
N SER A 434 -22.59 -22.72 -12.21
CA SER A 434 -22.48 -22.96 -10.75
C SER A 434 -23.66 -22.34 -10.01
N TRP A 435 -23.98 -21.08 -10.35
CA TRP A 435 -25.11 -20.36 -9.78
C TRP A 435 -26.45 -21.04 -10.06
N GLN A 436 -26.61 -21.71 -11.20
CA GLN A 436 -27.79 -22.50 -11.57
C GLN A 436 -28.20 -23.53 -10.52
N ASN A 437 -27.23 -24.17 -9.86
CA ASN A 437 -27.50 -25.21 -8.87
C ASN A 437 -27.47 -24.64 -7.44
N GLU A 438 -26.53 -23.75 -7.17
CA GLU A 438 -26.21 -23.31 -5.80
C GLU A 438 -26.96 -22.02 -5.39
N GLY A 439 -27.47 -21.25 -6.35
CA GLY A 439 -28.18 -20.00 -6.10
C GLY A 439 -27.37 -18.99 -5.32
N SER A 440 -27.98 -18.39 -4.30
CA SER A 440 -27.29 -17.44 -3.41
C SER A 440 -26.11 -18.06 -2.64
N SER A 441 -25.97 -19.39 -2.65
CA SER A 441 -24.84 -20.09 -2.05
C SER A 441 -23.68 -20.31 -3.04
N SER A 442 -23.77 -19.80 -4.27
CA SER A 442 -22.70 -19.94 -5.26
C SER A 442 -21.43 -19.24 -4.81
N GLU A 443 -20.33 -19.99 -4.77
CA GLU A 443 -19.03 -19.53 -4.25
C GLU A 443 -18.15 -18.86 -5.33
N ARG A 444 -18.62 -18.75 -6.57
CA ARG A 444 -17.81 -18.34 -7.73
C ARG A 444 -17.90 -16.85 -8.11
N GLU A 445 -18.51 -16.02 -7.27
CA GLU A 445 -18.60 -14.58 -7.54
C GLU A 445 -17.22 -13.91 -7.64
N ALA A 446 -16.33 -14.22 -6.69
CA ALA A 446 -14.97 -13.67 -6.70
C ALA A 446 -14.20 -14.14 -7.94
N GLU A 447 -14.40 -15.39 -8.35
CA GLU A 447 -13.84 -15.95 -9.57
C GLU A 447 -14.23 -15.12 -10.80
N LEU A 448 -15.53 -14.87 -10.99
CA LEU A 448 -16.03 -14.07 -12.10
C LEU A 448 -15.41 -12.67 -12.12
N LEU A 449 -15.36 -11.98 -10.97
CA LEU A 449 -14.78 -10.64 -10.87
C LEU A 449 -13.29 -10.63 -11.21
N VAL A 450 -12.51 -11.53 -10.62
CA VAL A 450 -11.07 -11.64 -10.86
C VAL A 450 -10.80 -11.92 -12.34
N GLN A 451 -11.53 -12.85 -12.95
CA GLN A 451 -11.32 -13.20 -14.35
C GLN A 451 -11.68 -12.05 -15.29
N VAL A 452 -12.80 -11.36 -15.06
CA VAL A 452 -13.19 -10.17 -15.84
C VAL A 452 -12.15 -9.05 -15.72
N ILE A 453 -11.68 -8.75 -14.51
CA ILE A 453 -10.65 -7.71 -14.28
C ILE A 453 -9.38 -8.05 -15.09
N ASN A 454 -8.87 -9.27 -14.97
CA ASN A 454 -7.64 -9.67 -15.66
C ASN A 454 -7.78 -9.76 -17.18
N LEU A 455 -8.96 -10.19 -17.67
CA LEU A 455 -9.26 -10.21 -19.09
C LEU A 455 -9.27 -8.78 -19.66
N MET A 456 -9.90 -7.83 -18.96
CA MET A 456 -9.88 -6.42 -19.37
C MET A 456 -8.51 -5.75 -19.21
N GLY A 457 -7.69 -6.24 -18.28
CA GLY A 457 -6.31 -5.81 -18.12
C GLY A 457 -5.39 -6.28 -19.26
N GLY A 458 -5.83 -7.25 -20.06
CA GLY A 458 -5.07 -7.87 -21.15
C GLY A 458 -4.04 -8.90 -20.66
N SER A 459 -4.18 -9.40 -19.43
CA SER A 459 -3.24 -10.33 -18.77
C SER A 459 -3.73 -11.78 -18.74
N TRP A 460 -4.76 -12.11 -19.53
CA TRP A 460 -5.44 -13.40 -19.48
C TRP A 460 -4.90 -14.40 -20.51
N SER A 461 -4.78 -15.68 -20.11
CA SER A 461 -4.59 -16.81 -21.02
C SER A 461 -5.40 -18.02 -20.53
N GLU A 462 -5.83 -18.90 -21.45
CA GLU A 462 -6.53 -20.15 -21.10
C GLU A 462 -5.69 -21.05 -20.18
N GLU A 463 -4.36 -21.03 -20.34
CA GLU A 463 -3.43 -21.81 -19.54
C GLU A 463 -3.35 -21.32 -18.08
N LEU A 464 -3.79 -20.10 -17.79
CA LEU A 464 -3.76 -19.54 -16.43
C LEU A 464 -4.60 -20.35 -15.45
N HIS A 465 -5.73 -20.92 -15.90
CA HIS A 465 -6.53 -21.81 -15.08
C HIS A 465 -5.81 -23.11 -14.72
N LEU A 466 -4.85 -23.54 -15.52
CA LEU A 466 -4.06 -24.75 -15.23
C LEU A 466 -2.94 -24.46 -14.22
N ASN A 467 -2.68 -23.20 -13.90
CA ASN A 467 -1.65 -22.82 -12.95
C ASN A 467 -2.07 -23.15 -11.51
N PRO A 468 -1.29 -23.98 -10.77
CA PRO A 468 -1.62 -24.34 -9.40
C PRO A 468 -1.75 -23.16 -8.44
N GLN A 469 -0.90 -22.13 -8.60
CA GLN A 469 -0.97 -20.92 -7.77
C GLN A 469 -2.27 -20.14 -8.02
N PHE A 470 -2.76 -20.11 -9.26
CA PHE A 470 -4.02 -19.44 -9.60
C PHE A 470 -5.18 -20.14 -8.92
N GLN A 471 -5.18 -21.48 -8.95
CA GLN A 471 -6.19 -22.31 -8.29
C GLN A 471 -6.17 -22.14 -6.78
N THR A 472 -5.00 -22.09 -6.14
CA THR A 472 -4.89 -21.82 -4.70
C THR A 472 -5.39 -20.42 -4.35
N LEU A 473 -4.98 -19.38 -5.09
CA LEU A 473 -5.48 -18.01 -4.91
C LEU A 473 -7.01 -17.95 -5.02
N MET A 474 -7.57 -18.66 -6.01
CA MET A 474 -9.01 -18.74 -6.21
C MET A 474 -9.73 -19.41 -5.04
N GLN A 475 -9.23 -20.55 -4.58
CA GLN A 475 -9.80 -21.29 -3.45
C GLN A 475 -9.84 -20.44 -2.18
N VAL A 476 -8.73 -19.80 -1.82
CA VAL A 476 -8.64 -18.93 -0.64
C VAL A 476 -9.57 -17.73 -0.78
N THR A 477 -9.60 -17.08 -1.95
CA THR A 477 -10.48 -15.93 -2.20
C THR A 477 -11.96 -16.30 -2.09
N ASN A 478 -12.37 -17.45 -2.63
CA ASN A 478 -13.75 -17.91 -2.54
C ASN A 478 -14.16 -18.21 -1.09
N LYS A 479 -13.28 -18.85 -0.30
CA LYS A 479 -13.52 -19.07 1.14
C LYS A 479 -13.74 -17.76 1.89
N ILE A 480 -12.92 -16.74 1.62
CA ILE A 480 -13.04 -15.40 2.22
C ILE A 480 -14.42 -14.81 1.88
N PHE A 481 -14.83 -14.84 0.61
CA PHE A 481 -16.14 -14.34 0.18
C PHE A 481 -17.30 -15.05 0.88
N HIS A 482 -17.25 -16.38 0.93
CA HIS A 482 -18.27 -17.18 1.59
C HIS A 482 -18.34 -16.89 3.10
N GLY A 483 -17.18 -16.81 3.77
CA GLY A 483 -17.09 -16.46 5.19
C GLY A 483 -17.70 -15.09 5.48
N LEU A 484 -17.34 -14.07 4.70
CA LEU A 484 -17.83 -12.70 4.85
C LEU A 484 -19.33 -12.57 4.61
N ARG A 485 -19.87 -13.28 3.60
CA ARG A 485 -21.31 -13.29 3.31
C ARG A 485 -22.13 -13.89 4.46
N ASN A 486 -21.63 -14.98 5.05
CA ASN A 486 -22.26 -15.61 6.21
C ASN A 486 -22.20 -14.69 7.44
N TYR A 487 -21.06 -14.03 7.65
CA TYR A 487 -20.88 -13.05 8.71
C TYR A 487 -21.83 -11.83 8.58
N GLN A 488 -22.01 -11.31 7.37
CA GLN A 488 -22.97 -10.23 7.11
C GLN A 488 -24.42 -10.67 7.35
N SER A 489 -24.77 -11.88 6.91
CA SER A 489 -26.12 -12.42 7.06
C SER A 489 -26.47 -12.62 8.53
N SER A 490 -25.54 -13.13 9.36
CA SER A 490 -25.76 -13.28 10.81
C SER A 490 -25.89 -11.93 11.51
N LYS A 491 -25.05 -10.94 11.16
CA LYS A 491 -25.10 -9.57 11.70
C LYS A 491 -26.44 -8.86 11.41
N ALA A 492 -27.07 -9.14 10.27
CA ALA A 492 -28.39 -8.60 9.93
C ALA A 492 -29.55 -9.22 10.73
N HIS A 493 -29.38 -10.45 11.24
CA HIS A 493 -30.39 -11.15 12.04
C HIS A 493 -30.30 -10.88 13.55
N ASP A 494 -29.14 -10.42 14.06
CA ASP A 494 -28.88 -10.22 15.49
C ASP A 494 -29.43 -8.92 16.11
N SER A 495 -30.25 -8.14 15.36
CA SER A 495 -30.99 -7.00 15.92
C SER A 495 -32.15 -7.38 16.87
N GLY A 496 -32.26 -8.65 17.26
CA GLY A 496 -33.24 -9.11 18.26
C GLY A 496 -33.06 -10.56 18.69
N ARG A 497 -32.26 -10.79 19.75
CA ARG A 497 -32.19 -12.02 20.60
C ARG A 497 -32.16 -13.38 19.85
N ALA A 498 -30.98 -14.02 19.75
CA ALA A 498 -30.57 -15.19 20.56
C ALA A 498 -29.57 -16.17 19.87
N ASN A 499 -28.67 -16.70 20.72
CA ASN A 499 -27.88 -17.95 20.68
C ASN A 499 -26.75 -18.16 19.62
N PRO A 500 -25.49 -18.39 20.06
CA PRO A 500 -24.29 -18.51 19.23
C PRO A 500 -24.09 -19.92 18.64
N SER A 501 -25.11 -20.49 18.01
CA SER A 501 -25.04 -21.84 17.43
C SER A 501 -25.52 -21.88 15.97
N THR A 502 -24.89 -21.10 15.10
CA THR A 502 -25.02 -21.28 13.64
C THR A 502 -23.63 -21.32 13.01
N ALA A 503 -23.41 -22.38 12.24
CA ALA A 503 -22.14 -22.78 11.63
C ALA A 503 -21.69 -21.82 10.52
N GLY A 504 -21.05 -20.71 10.89
CA GLY A 504 -20.39 -19.79 9.97
C GLY A 504 -19.00 -19.41 10.48
N MET A 505 -18.11 -19.01 9.56
CA MET A 505 -16.78 -18.51 9.94
C MET A 505 -16.89 -17.27 10.82
N THR A 506 -16.08 -17.22 11.86
CA THR A 506 -15.86 -16.06 12.71
C THR A 506 -14.94 -15.05 12.01
N MET A 507 -14.98 -13.78 12.43
CA MET A 507 -14.09 -12.76 11.86
C MET A 507 -12.59 -13.12 11.95
N PRO A 508 -12.09 -13.68 13.08
CA PRO A 508 -10.70 -14.14 13.15
C PRO A 508 -10.36 -15.26 12.16
N GLU A 509 -11.29 -16.19 11.88
CA GLU A 509 -11.07 -17.24 10.87
C GLU A 509 -10.99 -16.64 9.46
N ILE A 510 -11.84 -15.65 9.15
CA ILE A 510 -11.77 -14.91 7.89
C ILE A 510 -10.44 -14.16 7.77
N GLU A 511 -9.98 -13.53 8.85
CA GLU A 511 -8.69 -12.84 8.88
C GLU A 511 -7.51 -13.80 8.72
N SER A 512 -7.60 -15.04 9.20
CA SER A 512 -6.62 -16.08 8.93
C SER A 512 -6.53 -16.44 7.44
N GLU A 513 -7.68 -16.57 6.76
CA GLU A 513 -7.69 -16.82 5.31
C GLU A 513 -7.18 -15.58 4.54
N MET A 514 -7.46 -14.36 5.01
CA MET A 514 -6.86 -13.14 4.45
C MET A 514 -5.32 -13.13 4.58
N GLN A 515 -4.76 -13.64 5.67
CA GLN A 515 -3.30 -13.76 5.84
C GLN A 515 -2.69 -14.74 4.82
N GLU A 516 -3.35 -15.88 4.59
CA GLU A 516 -2.94 -16.83 3.56
C GLU A 516 -2.98 -16.17 2.17
N LEU A 517 -4.04 -15.42 1.86
CA LEU A 517 -4.13 -14.68 0.61
C LEU A 517 -2.99 -13.65 0.46
N VAL A 518 -2.70 -12.88 1.50
CA VAL A 518 -1.59 -11.90 1.51
C VAL A 518 -0.26 -12.60 1.25
N GLN A 519 -0.01 -13.76 1.86
CA GLN A 519 1.18 -14.55 1.61
C GLN A 519 1.31 -14.94 0.13
N LEU A 520 0.25 -15.48 -0.46
CA LEU A 520 0.24 -15.92 -1.86
C LEU A 520 0.43 -14.76 -2.85
N VAL A 521 -0.10 -13.58 -2.51
CA VAL A 521 -0.01 -12.38 -3.34
C VAL A 521 1.38 -11.76 -3.28
N VAL A 522 1.98 -11.71 -2.09
CA VAL A 522 3.22 -10.99 -1.84
C VAL A 522 4.47 -11.84 -2.09
N GLN A 523 4.45 -13.14 -1.76
CA GLN A 523 5.63 -13.99 -1.95
C GLN A 523 5.86 -14.28 -3.44
N ASN A 524 6.99 -13.83 -3.98
CA ASN A 524 7.40 -14.14 -5.35
C ASN A 524 7.75 -15.63 -5.49
N SER A 525 7.20 -16.27 -6.53
CA SER A 525 7.59 -17.62 -6.94
C SER A 525 8.25 -17.56 -8.32
N SER A 526 9.31 -18.34 -8.53
CA SER A 526 10.13 -18.32 -9.76
C SER A 526 9.39 -18.81 -11.02
N ASN A 527 8.24 -19.49 -10.85
CA ASN A 527 7.32 -19.90 -11.91
C ASN A 527 5.95 -19.19 -11.75
N GLY A 528 5.95 -18.05 -11.07
CA GLY A 528 4.77 -17.41 -10.54
C GLY A 528 3.93 -16.65 -11.55
N ILE A 529 2.69 -16.43 -11.16
CA ILE A 529 1.74 -15.61 -11.91
C ILE A 529 2.14 -14.14 -11.81
N ASP A 530 1.86 -13.38 -12.88
CA ASP A 530 2.04 -11.92 -12.93
C ASP A 530 1.48 -11.23 -11.67
N SER A 531 2.21 -10.24 -11.15
CA SER A 531 1.85 -9.56 -9.91
C SER A 531 0.50 -8.83 -10.02
N ASN A 532 0.10 -8.34 -11.20
CA ASN A 532 -1.20 -7.68 -11.36
C ASN A 532 -2.34 -8.68 -11.20
N ILE A 533 -2.17 -9.91 -11.74
CA ILE A 533 -3.14 -10.99 -11.56
C ILE A 533 -3.23 -11.36 -10.08
N ARG A 534 -2.10 -11.57 -9.38
CA ARG A 534 -2.11 -11.82 -7.94
C ARG A 534 -2.81 -10.69 -7.16
N ASN A 535 -2.48 -9.45 -7.46
CA ASN A 535 -3.11 -8.28 -6.82
C ASN A 535 -4.61 -8.19 -7.07
N SER A 536 -5.13 -8.68 -8.21
CA SER A 536 -6.57 -8.69 -8.49
C SER A 536 -7.37 -9.53 -7.49
N PHE A 537 -6.83 -10.68 -7.04
CA PHE A 537 -7.45 -11.48 -5.98
C PHE A 537 -7.53 -10.70 -4.67
N PHE A 538 -6.44 -10.02 -4.29
CA PHE A 538 -6.43 -9.19 -3.10
C PHE A 538 -7.42 -8.03 -3.19
N MET A 539 -7.47 -7.31 -4.32
CA MET A 539 -8.42 -6.20 -4.53
C MET A 539 -9.88 -6.67 -4.39
N VAL A 540 -10.21 -7.82 -4.97
CA VAL A 540 -11.56 -8.40 -4.91
C VAL A 540 -11.89 -8.86 -3.49
N ALA A 541 -10.99 -9.58 -2.80
CA ALA A 541 -11.16 -9.97 -1.39
C ALA A 541 -11.38 -8.78 -0.45
N ARG A 542 -10.56 -7.72 -0.60
CA ARG A 542 -10.68 -6.49 0.19
C ARG A 542 -12.00 -5.78 -0.04
N SER A 543 -12.54 -5.81 -1.27
CA SER A 543 -13.84 -5.20 -1.57
C SER A 543 -14.97 -5.84 -0.76
N SER A 544 -14.92 -7.16 -0.60
CA SER A 544 -15.88 -7.91 0.22
C SER A 544 -15.65 -7.68 1.71
N TYR A 545 -14.38 -7.69 2.15
CA TYR A 545 -14.01 -7.41 3.55
C TYR A 545 -14.52 -6.03 3.97
N TYR A 546 -14.27 -5.01 3.14
CA TYR A 546 -14.73 -3.64 3.34
C TYR A 546 -16.26 -3.55 3.49
N ALA A 547 -17.00 -4.23 2.62
CA ALA A 547 -18.46 -4.26 2.67
C ALA A 547 -18.99 -4.90 3.96
N ALA A 548 -18.31 -5.90 4.51
CA ALA A 548 -18.70 -6.58 5.74
C ALA A 548 -18.33 -5.81 7.01
N TYR A 549 -17.19 -5.14 6.97
CA TYR A 549 -16.61 -4.46 8.13
C TYR A 549 -17.32 -3.13 8.41
N PHE A 550 -17.46 -2.27 7.40
CA PHE A 550 -17.95 -0.91 7.59
C PHE A 550 -19.48 -0.83 7.60
N GLN A 551 -19.99 0.10 8.40
CA GLN A 551 -21.42 0.45 8.40
C GLN A 551 -21.78 1.29 7.16
N PRO A 552 -23.02 1.24 6.68
CA PRO A 552 -23.45 1.97 5.48
C PRO A 552 -23.14 3.48 5.53
N GLU A 553 -23.28 4.12 6.68
CA GLU A 553 -23.03 5.56 6.86
C GLU A 553 -21.54 5.89 6.64
N THR A 554 -20.64 5.04 7.15
CA THR A 554 -19.20 5.18 6.95
C THR A 554 -18.84 4.97 5.48
N ILE A 555 -19.45 3.98 4.83
CA ILE A 555 -19.25 3.72 3.40
C ILE A 555 -19.66 4.94 2.56
N ILE A 556 -20.83 5.53 2.85
CA ILE A 556 -21.31 6.74 2.14
C ILE A 556 -20.34 7.91 2.34
N SER A 557 -19.85 8.12 3.57
CA SER A 557 -18.87 9.17 3.87
C SER A 557 -17.56 8.97 3.09
N HIS A 558 -17.06 7.73 3.02
CA HIS A 558 -15.87 7.40 2.24
C HIS A 558 -16.08 7.61 0.74
N ILE A 559 -17.23 7.18 0.20
CA ILE A 559 -17.61 7.41 -1.21
C ILE A 559 -17.58 8.90 -1.54
N ASP A 560 -18.23 9.72 -0.70
CA ASP A 560 -18.27 11.17 -0.90
C ASP A 560 -16.87 11.79 -0.91
N LYS A 561 -16.06 11.45 0.09
CA LYS A 561 -14.69 11.98 0.22
C LYS A 561 -13.78 11.55 -0.95
N VAL A 562 -13.92 10.33 -1.46
CA VAL A 562 -13.06 9.76 -2.50
C VAL A 562 -13.50 10.17 -3.91
N LEU A 563 -14.79 10.09 -4.24
CA LEU A 563 -15.28 10.31 -5.60
C LEU A 563 -15.73 11.75 -5.87
N PHE A 564 -16.20 12.48 -4.87
CA PHE A 564 -16.93 13.74 -5.09
C PHE A 564 -16.29 14.97 -4.45
N GLN A 565 -15.45 14.79 -3.43
CA GLN A 565 -14.69 15.88 -2.83
C GLN A 565 -13.30 16.03 -3.46
N LYS A 566 -13.10 17.15 -4.15
CA LYS A 566 -11.80 17.52 -4.70
C LYS A 566 -10.77 17.75 -3.59
N VAL A 567 -9.53 17.33 -3.80
CA VAL A 567 -8.43 17.64 -2.89
C VAL A 567 -7.97 19.08 -3.15
N MET A 568 -7.99 19.91 -2.10
CA MET A 568 -7.60 21.33 -2.14
C MET A 568 -6.10 21.55 -1.97
#